data_AF-A0A1Q8YFE8-F1
#
_entry.id   AF-A0A1Q8YFE8-F1
#
_cell.length_a   1.000
_cell.length_b   1.000
_cell.length_c   1.000
_cell.angle_alpha   90.00
_cell.angle_beta   90.00
_cell.angle_gamma   90.00
#
_symmetry.space_group_name_H-M   'P 1'
#
loop_
_entity.id
_entity.type
_entity.pdbx_description
1 polymer ?
#
loop_
_entity_poly.entity_id
_entity_poly.type
_entity_poly.pdbx_seq_one_letter_code
_entity_poly.pdbx_strand_id
1 'polypeptide(L)'
;MLDNNPQFKVLNQTFPHIGEKIKAYWGLASFVPYMEGLLHGTREGTRRGFQTDVMMALYHLAEQHKAAYPQYQVSDNFWTYVESKPQKPAHTSSEGG
;
A
#
# COMPACT_ATOMS: atom_id res chain seq x y z
N MET A 1 -3.34 -18.84 -5.54
CA MET A 1 -4.11 -18.38 -6.71
C MET A 1 -5.15 -17.38 -6.23
N LEU A 2 -5.05 -16.12 -6.66
CA LEU A 2 -5.94 -15.05 -6.23
C LEU A 2 -7.42 -15.34 -6.59
N ASP A 3 -7.65 -16.02 -7.71
CA ASP A 3 -9.00 -16.35 -8.20
C ASP A 3 -9.80 -17.30 -7.28
N ASN A 4 -9.13 -18.05 -6.40
CA ASN A 4 -9.78 -18.92 -5.41
C ASN A 4 -10.01 -18.23 -4.07
N ASN A 5 -9.57 -16.98 -3.91
CA ASN A 5 -9.72 -16.24 -2.67
C ASN A 5 -11.18 -15.73 -2.52
N PRO A 6 -11.88 -16.09 -1.43
CA PRO A 6 -13.26 -15.66 -1.22
C PRO A 6 -13.42 -14.15 -1.08
N GLN A 7 -12.46 -13.46 -0.45
CA GLN A 7 -12.40 -12.00 -0.35
C GLN A 7 -12.26 -11.35 -1.73
N PHE A 8 -11.44 -11.93 -2.62
CA PHE A 8 -11.32 -11.46 -4.01
C PHE A 8 -12.65 -11.61 -4.77
N LYS A 9 -13.36 -12.73 -4.58
CA LYS A 9 -14.66 -12.96 -5.23
C LYS A 9 -15.71 -11.94 -4.80
N VAL A 10 -15.83 -11.67 -3.51
CA VAL A 10 -16.77 -10.66 -2.97
C VAL A 10 -16.47 -9.28 -3.53
N LEU A 11 -15.18 -8.92 -3.56
CA LEU A 11 -14.75 -7.63 -4.11
C LEU A 11 -15.00 -7.55 -5.62
N ASN A 12 -14.68 -8.59 -6.38
CA ASN A 12 -14.88 -8.62 -7.83
C ASN A 12 -16.37 -8.61 -8.22
N GLN A 13 -17.25 -9.20 -7.41
CA GLN A 13 -18.70 -9.15 -7.61
C GLN A 13 -19.26 -7.74 -7.37
N THR A 14 -18.75 -7.05 -6.34
CA THR A 14 -19.25 -5.72 -5.97
C THR A 14 -18.62 -4.62 -6.84
N PHE A 15 -17.33 -4.77 -7.14
CA PHE A 15 -16.51 -3.81 -7.89
C PHE A 15 -15.60 -4.54 -8.90
N PRO A 16 -16.13 -4.97 -10.06
CA PRO A 16 -15.37 -5.71 -11.07
C PRO A 16 -14.13 -4.97 -11.55
N HIS A 17 -14.25 -3.64 -11.74
CA HIS A 17 -13.15 -2.78 -12.17
C HIS A 17 -11.99 -2.69 -11.15
N ILE A 18 -12.28 -2.87 -9.85
CA ILE A 18 -11.24 -2.97 -8.82
C ILE A 18 -10.61 -4.36 -8.86
N GLY A 19 -11.43 -5.41 -8.99
CA GLY A 19 -10.97 -6.79 -9.09
C GLY A 19 -9.99 -7.00 -10.27
N GLU A 20 -10.31 -6.47 -11.44
CA GLU A 20 -9.42 -6.50 -12.62
C GLU A 20 -8.06 -5.84 -12.35
N LYS A 21 -8.06 -4.67 -11.71
CA LYS A 21 -6.82 -3.96 -11.36
C LYS A 21 -6.00 -4.69 -10.30
N ILE A 22 -6.64 -5.22 -9.26
CA ILE A 22 -5.99 -6.05 -8.24
C ILE A 22 -5.32 -7.24 -8.90
N LYS A 23 -5.99 -7.92 -9.84
CA LYS A 23 -5.43 -9.05 -10.57
C LYS A 23 -4.28 -8.64 -11.48
N ALA A 24 -4.40 -7.52 -12.18
CA ALA A 24 -3.35 -7.01 -13.07
C ALA A 24 -2.10 -6.58 -12.30
N TYR A 25 -2.25 -6.02 -11.10
CA TYR A 25 -1.13 -5.58 -10.27
C TYR A 25 -0.63 -6.65 -9.31
N TRP A 26 -1.30 -7.81 -9.21
CA TRP A 26 -0.92 -8.84 -8.25
C TRP A 26 0.52 -9.33 -8.48
N GLY A 27 1.38 -9.17 -7.47
CA GLY A 27 2.80 -9.51 -7.57
C GLY A 27 3.66 -8.46 -8.27
N LEU A 28 3.12 -7.26 -8.52
CA LEU A 28 3.85 -6.10 -9.02
C LEU A 28 3.99 -5.04 -7.92
N ALA A 29 5.05 -4.22 -8.00
CA ALA A 29 5.25 -3.10 -7.08
C ALA A 29 4.09 -2.08 -7.12
N SER A 30 3.38 -1.97 -8.25
CA SER A 30 2.22 -1.08 -8.42
C SER A 30 1.00 -1.49 -7.56
N PHE A 31 0.98 -2.70 -7.01
CA PHE A 31 -0.10 -3.17 -6.15
C PHE A 31 -0.24 -2.33 -4.87
N VAL A 32 0.89 -2.06 -4.20
CA VAL A 32 0.93 -1.37 -2.92
C VAL A 32 0.34 0.05 -3.00
N PRO A 33 0.80 0.94 -3.90
CA PRO A 33 0.23 2.28 -4.02
C PRO A 33 -1.23 2.26 -4.51
N TYR A 34 -1.63 1.24 -5.28
CA TYR A 34 -3.02 1.07 -5.68
C TYR A 34 -3.92 0.72 -4.49
N MET A 35 -3.49 -0.23 -3.64
CA MET A 35 -4.22 -0.61 -2.43
C MET A 35 -4.28 0.53 -1.41
N GLU A 36 -3.18 1.25 -1.18
CA GLU A 36 -3.21 2.45 -0.33
C GLU A 36 -4.16 3.53 -0.89
N GLY A 37 -4.16 3.72 -2.22
CA GLY A 37 -5.10 4.63 -2.86
C GLY A 37 -6.56 4.21 -2.66
N LEU A 38 -6.87 2.92 -2.59
CA LEU A 38 -8.23 2.44 -2.29
C LEU A 38 -8.60 2.61 -0.83
N LEU A 39 -7.67 2.30 0.08
CA LEU A 39 -7.90 2.39 1.53
C LEU A 39 -7.96 3.85 2.01
N HIS A 40 -7.15 4.75 1.43
CA HIS A 40 -7.03 6.16 1.83
C HIS A 40 -7.74 7.15 0.90
N GLY A 41 -7.99 6.79 -0.37
CA GLY A 41 -8.52 7.68 -1.41
C GLY A 41 -10.04 7.93 -1.37
N THR A 42 -10.73 7.50 -0.32
CA THR A 42 -12.14 7.86 -0.05
C THR A 42 -12.32 9.32 0.41
N ARG A 43 -11.24 10.12 0.40
CA ARG A 43 -11.19 11.47 0.99
C ARG A 43 -11.73 12.59 0.10
N GLU A 44 -11.94 12.38 -1.21
CA GLU A 44 -12.53 13.39 -2.10
C GLU A 44 -14.07 13.30 -2.18
N GLY A 45 -14.72 13.78 -1.11
CA GLY A 45 -15.97 14.55 -1.12
C GLY A 45 -17.29 13.94 -1.63
N THR A 46 -17.27 12.86 -2.42
CA THR A 46 -18.50 12.32 -3.06
C THR A 46 -18.60 10.80 -3.07
N ARG A 47 -17.55 10.07 -2.69
CA ARG A 47 -17.61 8.60 -2.58
C ARG A 47 -17.95 8.22 -1.15
N ARG A 48 -19.17 7.68 -0.94
CA ARG A 48 -19.46 6.88 0.27
C ARG A 48 -18.35 5.84 0.36
N GLY A 49 -17.66 5.78 1.50
CA GLY A 49 -16.57 4.81 1.70
C GLY A 49 -17.02 3.37 1.38
N PHE A 50 -16.06 2.47 1.22
CA PHE A 50 -16.39 1.07 0.99
C PHE A 50 -17.23 0.52 2.16
N GLN A 51 -18.15 -0.39 1.84
CA GLN A 51 -18.83 -1.18 2.87
C GLN A 51 -17.78 -1.95 3.67
N THR A 52 -18.06 -2.21 4.95
CA THR A 52 -17.14 -2.88 5.87
C THR A 52 -16.58 -4.17 5.28
N ASP A 53 -17.43 -4.99 4.66
CA ASP A 53 -17.01 -6.27 4.06
C ASP A 53 -16.00 -6.10 2.92
N VAL A 54 -16.18 -5.05 2.10
CA VAL A 54 -15.25 -4.72 1.01
C VAL A 54 -13.95 -4.14 1.55
N MET A 55 -14.03 -3.32 2.61
CA MET A 55 -12.85 -2.78 3.28
C MET A 55 -12.01 -3.90 3.90
N MET A 56 -12.66 -4.86 4.59
CA MET A 56 -12.00 -6.04 5.15
C MET A 56 -11.41 -6.94 4.07
N ALA A 57 -12.12 -7.12 2.95
CA ALA A 57 -11.59 -7.85 1.80
C ALA A 57 -10.31 -7.19 1.24
N LEU A 58 -10.30 -5.87 1.09
CA LEU A 58 -9.12 -5.11 0.66
C LEU A 58 -7.97 -5.29 1.65
N TYR A 59 -8.20 -5.13 2.95
CA TYR A 59 -7.18 -5.32 3.99
C TYR A 59 -6.56 -6.73 3.92
N HIS A 60 -7.37 -7.78 3.87
CA HIS A 60 -6.88 -9.15 3.78
C HIS A 60 -6.07 -9.41 2.50
N LEU A 61 -6.48 -8.84 1.36
CA LEU A 61 -5.72 -8.95 0.12
C LEU A 61 -4.37 -8.24 0.20
N ALA A 62 -4.31 -7.08 0.87
CA ALA A 62 -3.06 -6.37 1.13
C ALA A 62 -2.11 -7.20 2.01
N GLU A 63 -2.61 -7.81 3.08
CA GLU A 63 -1.82 -8.69 3.96
C GLU A 63 -1.29 -9.92 3.23
N GLN A 64 -2.12 -10.56 2.42
CA GLN A 64 -1.69 -11.72 1.62
C GLN A 64 -0.62 -11.34 0.61
N HIS A 65 -0.76 -10.19 -0.06
CA HIS A 65 0.27 -9.68 -0.96
C HIS A 65 1.56 -9.38 -0.19
N LYS A 66 1.45 -8.78 1.00
CA LYS A 66 2.59 -8.47 1.88
C LYS A 66 3.35 -9.74 2.29
N ALA A 67 2.63 -10.81 2.61
CA ALA A 67 3.21 -12.11 2.97
C ALA A 67 3.83 -12.83 1.77
N ALA A 68 3.20 -12.74 0.59
CA ALA A 68 3.68 -13.38 -0.64
C ALA A 68 4.84 -12.62 -1.32
N TYR A 69 4.88 -11.30 -1.17
CA TYR A 69 5.84 -10.41 -1.83
C TYR A 69 6.47 -9.42 -0.82
N PRO A 70 7.24 -9.91 0.17
CA PRO A 70 7.85 -9.06 1.18
C PRO A 70 8.81 -8.00 0.60
N GLN A 71 9.35 -8.23 -0.58
CA GLN A 71 10.24 -7.30 -1.30
C GLN A 71 9.56 -5.99 -1.75
N TYR A 72 8.22 -5.97 -1.86
CA TYR A 72 7.47 -4.77 -2.23
C TYR A 72 6.95 -3.99 -1.03
N GLN A 73 7.30 -4.42 0.19
CA GLN A 73 7.02 -3.64 1.37
C GLN A 73 7.81 -2.34 1.30
N VAL A 74 7.11 -1.21 1.26
CA VAL A 74 7.73 0.06 1.66
C VAL A 74 8.07 -0.14 3.13
N SER A 75 9.36 -0.17 3.46
CA SER A 75 9.75 -0.30 4.87
C SER A 75 9.14 0.90 5.60
N ASP A 76 8.18 0.64 6.48
CA ASP A 76 7.59 1.62 7.40
C ASP A 76 8.65 2.29 8.29
N ASN A 77 9.89 1.82 8.21
CA ASN A 77 11.03 2.48 8.78
C ASN A 77 11.39 3.74 7.99
N PHE A 78 10.53 4.75 8.13
CA PHE A 78 10.90 6.14 7.92
C PHE A 78 12.26 6.45 8.60
N TRP A 79 12.51 5.85 9.78
CA TRP A 79 13.78 5.92 10.49
C TRP A 79 14.98 5.29 9.74
N THR A 80 14.83 4.12 9.12
CA THR A 80 15.93 3.51 8.34
C THR A 80 16.21 4.26 7.04
N TYR A 81 15.21 4.93 6.47
CA TYR A 81 15.40 5.85 5.35
C TYR A 81 16.13 7.14 5.76
N VAL A 82 15.83 7.70 6.93
CA VAL A 82 16.52 8.90 7.46
C VAL A 82 17.98 8.58 7.80
N GLU A 83 18.27 7.41 8.38
CA GLU A 83 19.63 6.97 8.73
C GLU A 83 20.50 6.58 7.51
N SER A 84 19.89 6.13 6.42
CA SER A 84 20.62 5.72 5.20
C SER A 84 20.99 6.88 4.27
N LYS A 85 20.49 8.10 4.52
CA LYS A 85 20.99 9.28 3.80
C LYS A 85 22.39 9.63 4.32
N PRO A 86 23.39 9.83 3.44
CA PRO A 86 24.66 10.39 3.87
C PRO A 86 24.36 11.77 4.48
N GLN A 87 24.57 11.88 5.79
CA GLN A 87 24.48 13.13 6.50
C GLN A 87 25.53 14.06 5.87
N LYS A 88 25.05 15.07 5.14
CA LYS A 88 25.91 16.13 4.59
C LYS A 88 26.72 16.66 5.79
N PRO A 89 28.06 16.75 5.70
CA PRO A 89 28.88 17.03 6.87
C PRO A 89 28.39 18.31 7.53
N ALA A 90 28.13 18.22 8.83
CA ALA A 90 27.83 19.36 9.67
C ALA A 90 28.91 20.41 9.41
N HIS A 91 28.48 21.61 8.99
CA HIS A 91 29.36 22.76 8.93
C HIS A 91 29.96 22.91 10.34
N THR A 92 31.25 22.65 10.41
CA THR A 92 32.08 22.72 11.61
C THR A 92 31.91 24.06 12.30
N SER A 93 31.74 24.02 13.61
CA SER A 93 31.99 25.14 14.51
C SER A 93 33.22 25.93 14.11
N SER A 94 33.15 27.26 14.21
CA SER A 94 34.30 28.06 14.59
C SER A 94 33.82 29.16 15.52
N GLU A 95 33.89 28.88 16.82
CA GLU A 95 34.24 29.89 17.82
C GLU A 95 35.66 30.40 17.54
N GLY A 96 35.93 31.67 17.87
CA GLY A 96 37.28 32.18 18.11
C GLY A 96 37.76 33.25 17.12
N GLY A 97 37.75 34.50 17.58
CA GLY A 97 38.37 35.66 16.93
C GLY A 97 37.96 36.96 17.61
#